data_AF-A0A959NR08-F1
#
_entry.id   AF-A0A959NR08-F1
#
_cell.length_a   1.000
_cell.length_b   1.000
_cell.length_c   1.000
_cell.angle_alpha   90.00
_cell.angle_beta   90.00
_cell.angle_gamma   90.00
#
_symmetry.space_group_name_H-M   'P 1'
#
loop_
_entity.id
_entity.type
_entity.pdbx_description
1 polymer ?
#
loop_
_entity_poly.entity_id
_entity_poly.type
_entity_poly.pdbx_seq_one_letter_code
_entity_poly.pdbx_strand_id
1 'polypeptide(L)'
;IEESDVVVFGITDYFSVDNYYKFTKLFREKYPNSNKVFFPNIEFRLDVSVNKAAEEINIHVIFSNDVSESDIKDFLSKLDTTITKNQVNVTCNKLVSVNDFEKASIKYTELKATLKKVFGENECYIILAASNNQGIRGDTKSPRKLNISDEIDKICQGFFGNSNNIKHFLKNDRYEPNEDGTREISKKCPVFTGSDAHSFNDLENKLGKNYEKKDDRGNICDSSEVTWIKADPTFDGLKQVIIEPEERICIGKTPPIIEKVKDNRTRYIKGLTIDWIENYDGKHGKWFKQVEIELNPELVAIIGNKGSGKSALADIIGLCGHYKNQKDFSFLNPEKFRNGKVSKYFEAKLFWESNEGSPKLLSDSSVNGEIETVKYLPQGHFETLTNEISTTEAFQKEIENVVFTHLSEEDKLGFQSFDELIEHHKQSVEREIKSLIETLSDLNNQIIKLEKKLNPNYKAEIQNKLKQKESELQALVEPIQIKNPTEDEVVSAQNKLILDEIERLKSDIEKIERSISVKEQEKNGLLMDLRDLKELKKEIEFKIEEIKSFKEQRNLIVEKYGLDFNALFNVKSNLESLNILLIKKEGELRKVKEILGEEVSVVPEFIS
;
A
#
# COMPACT_ATOMS: atom_id res chain seq x y z
N ILE A 1 6.13 35.48 30.98
CA ILE A 1 4.80 35.65 30.35
C ILE A 1 4.96 36.31 28.99
N GLU A 2 5.25 37.61 28.88
CA GLU A 2 5.48 38.21 27.54
C GLU A 2 6.70 37.57 26.85
N GLU A 3 7.82 37.53 27.57
CA GLU A 3 9.11 36.96 27.12
C GLU A 3 9.14 35.43 26.98
N SER A 4 8.07 34.71 27.33
CA SER A 4 8.04 33.23 27.23
C SER A 4 7.42 32.79 25.91
N ASP A 5 7.89 31.67 25.33
CA ASP A 5 7.37 31.12 24.07
C ASP A 5 5.88 30.70 24.14
N VAL A 6 5.35 30.45 25.35
CA VAL A 6 3.94 30.16 25.58
C VAL A 6 3.06 31.30 25.07
N VAL A 7 2.07 30.98 24.22
CA VAL A 7 1.15 31.96 23.59
C VAL A 7 -0.23 32.02 24.25
N VAL A 8 -0.66 30.96 24.94
CA VAL A 8 -2.00 30.85 25.57
C VAL A 8 -1.86 30.60 27.07
N PHE A 9 -2.68 31.28 27.88
CA PHE A 9 -2.66 31.18 29.33
C PHE A 9 -4.10 31.10 29.89
N GLY A 10 -4.35 30.18 30.83
CA GLY A 10 -5.48 30.30 31.75
C GLY A 10 -5.00 30.98 33.03
N ILE A 11 -5.56 32.14 33.39
CA ILE A 11 -5.29 32.75 34.71
C ILE A 11 -6.34 32.20 35.67
N THR A 12 -5.87 31.54 36.72
CA THR A 12 -6.70 30.72 37.61
C THR A 12 -6.74 31.30 39.01
N ASP A 13 -7.95 31.48 39.56
CA ASP A 13 -8.20 31.80 40.97
C ASP A 13 -9.26 30.85 41.55
N TYR A 14 -9.21 30.62 42.86
CA TYR A 14 -10.27 29.91 43.58
C TYR A 14 -11.53 30.77 43.70
N PHE A 15 -12.66 30.30 43.17
CA PHE A 15 -14.00 30.89 43.26
C PHE A 15 -14.16 32.36 42.78
N SER A 16 -13.14 32.96 42.13
CA SER A 16 -13.17 34.34 41.64
C SER A 16 -12.59 34.44 40.22
N VAL A 17 -12.90 35.54 39.54
CA VAL A 17 -12.35 35.94 38.24
C VAL A 17 -11.66 37.32 38.31
N ASP A 18 -11.60 37.94 39.49
CA ASP A 18 -11.19 39.34 39.64
C ASP A 18 -9.72 39.58 39.27
N ASN A 19 -8.79 38.67 39.63
CA ASN A 19 -7.40 38.87 39.24
C ASN A 19 -7.16 38.58 37.75
N TYR A 20 -7.98 37.76 37.08
CA TYR A 20 -7.91 37.63 35.61
C TYR A 20 -8.15 38.98 34.93
N TYR A 21 -9.23 39.70 35.28
CA TYR A 21 -9.53 41.00 34.68
C TYR A 21 -8.51 42.07 35.07
N LYS A 22 -8.07 42.08 36.33
CA LYS A 22 -7.00 42.99 36.81
C LYS A 22 -5.66 42.74 36.10
N PHE A 23 -5.27 41.47 35.96
CA PHE A 23 -4.03 41.07 35.29
C PHE A 23 -4.06 41.40 33.81
N THR A 24 -5.11 40.98 33.09
CA THR A 24 -5.23 41.21 31.64
C THR A 24 -5.25 42.68 31.30
N LYS A 25 -5.95 43.53 32.09
CA LYS A 25 -5.89 44.98 31.95
C LYS A 25 -4.46 45.51 32.06
N LEU A 26 -3.76 45.24 33.17
CA LEU A 26 -2.39 45.72 33.41
C LEU A 26 -1.40 45.17 32.36
N PHE A 27 -1.60 43.93 31.90
CA PHE A 27 -0.80 43.31 30.86
C PHE A 27 -0.97 44.01 29.50
N ARG A 28 -2.22 44.30 29.10
CA ARG A 28 -2.51 45.02 27.84
C ARG A 28 -2.07 46.48 27.88
N GLU A 29 -2.19 47.15 29.03
CA GLU A 29 -1.64 48.50 29.24
C GLU A 29 -0.11 48.54 29.09
N LYS A 30 0.60 47.50 29.56
CA LYS A 30 2.06 47.40 29.47
C LYS A 30 2.58 46.87 28.12
N TYR A 31 1.84 45.96 27.48
CA TYR A 31 2.21 45.27 26.25
C TYR A 31 1.05 45.31 25.23
N PRO A 32 0.73 46.48 24.65
CA PRO A 32 -0.45 46.65 23.78
C PRO A 32 -0.38 45.85 22.47
N ASN A 33 0.84 45.60 21.96
CA ASN A 33 1.08 44.84 20.73
C ASN A 33 1.32 43.33 20.97
N SER A 34 1.05 42.84 22.18
CA SER A 34 1.31 41.44 22.54
C SER A 34 0.30 40.48 21.91
N ASN A 35 0.80 39.43 21.27
CA ASN A 35 -0.01 38.35 20.70
C ASN A 35 -0.40 37.27 21.74
N LYS A 36 -0.12 37.45 23.04
CA LYS A 36 -0.53 36.48 24.08
C LYS A 36 -2.06 36.48 24.23
N VAL A 37 -2.63 35.30 24.44
CA VAL A 37 -4.07 35.08 24.66
C VAL A 37 -4.30 34.58 26.08
N PHE A 38 -5.32 35.12 26.73
CA PHE A 38 -5.66 34.83 28.12
C PHE A 38 -7.12 34.38 28.19
N PHE A 39 -7.38 33.26 28.87
CA PHE A 39 -8.72 32.77 29.17
C PHE A 39 -9.02 32.94 30.67
N PRO A 40 -10.23 33.37 31.05
CA PRO A 40 -10.66 33.35 32.44
C PRO A 40 -10.82 31.89 32.88
N ASN A 41 -10.04 31.46 33.88
CA ASN A 41 -10.18 30.14 34.50
C ASN A 41 -10.59 30.32 35.96
N ILE A 42 -11.64 29.63 36.39
CA ILE A 42 -12.06 29.64 37.80
C ILE A 42 -11.97 28.23 38.34
N GLU A 43 -11.23 28.05 39.43
CA GLU A 43 -11.11 26.79 40.14
C GLU A 43 -12.11 26.72 41.30
N PHE A 44 -12.78 25.58 41.42
CA PHE A 44 -13.77 25.30 42.44
C PHE A 44 -13.42 23.98 43.13
N ARG A 45 -13.42 23.99 44.47
CA ARG A 45 -13.44 22.75 45.27
C ARG A 45 -14.84 22.15 45.29
N LEU A 46 -14.96 20.86 45.01
CA LEU A 46 -16.21 20.11 45.10
C LEU A 46 -16.44 19.58 46.52
N ASP A 47 -17.68 19.45 46.96
CA ASP A 47 -18.08 18.93 48.28
C ASP A 47 -17.87 17.42 48.49
N VAL A 48 -17.03 16.79 47.65
CA VAL A 48 -16.80 15.35 47.58
C VAL A 48 -15.32 15.02 47.47
N SER A 49 -14.91 13.93 48.15
CA SER A 49 -13.53 13.41 48.10
C SER A 49 -13.49 11.93 47.74
N VAL A 50 -12.74 11.59 46.69
CA VAL A 50 -12.62 10.20 46.18
C VAL A 50 -11.28 9.54 46.52
N ASN A 51 -10.26 10.30 46.90
CA ASN A 51 -8.96 9.76 47.30
C ASN A 51 -8.93 9.25 48.76
N LYS A 52 -7.79 8.69 49.19
CA LYS A 52 -7.56 8.18 50.56
C LYS A 52 -7.27 9.28 51.60
N ALA A 53 -6.68 10.39 51.17
CA ALA A 53 -6.40 11.55 52.02
C ALA A 53 -7.69 12.36 52.37
N ALA A 54 -8.81 12.02 51.74
CA ALA A 54 -10.10 12.69 51.87
C ALA A 54 -10.10 14.15 51.38
N GLU A 55 -9.16 14.50 50.49
CA GLU A 55 -9.11 15.81 49.86
C GLU A 55 -10.24 16.00 48.85
N GLU A 56 -10.80 17.22 48.84
CA GLU A 56 -11.82 17.66 47.89
C GLU A 56 -11.30 17.61 46.45
N ILE A 57 -12.19 17.38 45.49
CA ILE A 57 -11.83 17.37 44.05
C ILE A 57 -11.85 18.80 43.53
N ASN A 58 -10.79 19.21 42.84
CA ASN A 58 -10.75 20.51 42.15
C ASN A 58 -11.29 20.37 40.72
N ILE A 59 -12.20 21.28 40.36
CA ILE A 59 -12.77 21.42 39.03
C ILE A 59 -12.60 22.86 38.53
N HIS A 60 -12.19 22.99 37.28
CA HIS A 60 -11.91 24.24 36.60
C HIS A 60 -13.01 24.54 35.59
N VAL A 61 -13.41 25.81 35.50
CA VAL A 61 -14.26 26.31 34.42
C VAL A 61 -13.48 27.38 33.67
N ILE A 62 -13.07 27.04 32.45
CA ILE A 62 -12.39 27.95 31.51
C ILE A 62 -13.44 28.57 30.61
N PHE A 63 -13.61 29.89 30.66
CA PHE A 63 -14.55 30.63 29.81
C PHE A 63 -13.89 31.07 28.50
N SER A 64 -14.70 31.35 27.46
CA SER A 64 -14.21 32.16 26.34
C SER A 64 -13.82 33.54 26.84
N ASN A 65 -12.73 34.08 26.27
CA ASN A 65 -12.30 35.45 26.53
C ASN A 65 -13.25 36.52 25.95
N ASP A 66 -14.29 36.11 25.22
CA ASP A 66 -15.38 36.97 24.73
C ASP A 66 -16.56 37.10 25.72
N VAL A 67 -16.59 36.29 26.78
CA VAL A 67 -17.64 36.38 27.83
C VAL A 67 -17.41 37.62 28.69
N SER A 68 -18.46 38.38 28.98
CA SER A 68 -18.32 39.62 29.75
C SER A 68 -18.05 39.36 31.24
N GLU A 69 -17.34 40.28 31.91
CA GLU A 69 -17.13 40.26 33.36
C GLU A 69 -18.46 40.19 34.13
N SER A 70 -19.49 40.90 33.64
CA SER A 70 -20.83 40.88 34.21
C SER A 70 -21.50 39.50 34.17
N ASP A 71 -21.35 38.75 33.07
CA ASP A 71 -22.02 37.44 32.94
C ASP A 71 -21.34 36.38 33.83
N ILE A 72 -20.00 36.42 33.93
CA ILE A 72 -19.26 35.54 34.85
C ILE A 72 -19.60 35.90 36.31
N LYS A 73 -19.73 37.19 36.65
CA LYS A 73 -20.14 37.62 38.00
C LYS A 73 -21.60 37.30 38.32
N ASP A 74 -22.50 37.36 37.34
CA ASP A 74 -23.88 36.89 37.48
C ASP A 74 -23.93 35.38 37.76
N PHE A 75 -23.12 34.57 37.05
CA PHE A 75 -22.92 33.15 37.33
C PHE A 75 -22.40 32.90 38.76
N LEU A 76 -21.32 33.56 39.18
CA LEU A 76 -20.79 33.45 40.56
C LEU A 76 -21.78 33.95 41.62
N SER A 77 -22.69 34.85 41.27
CA SER A 77 -23.75 35.33 42.17
C SER A 77 -24.90 34.34 42.37
N LYS A 78 -25.04 33.36 41.46
CA LYS A 78 -26.10 32.34 41.43
C LYS A 78 -25.62 30.95 41.85
N LEU A 79 -24.30 30.73 41.94
CA LEU A 79 -23.70 29.48 42.41
C LEU A 79 -23.49 29.53 43.93
N ASP A 80 -24.28 28.74 44.65
CA ASP A 80 -24.20 28.58 46.10
C ASP A 80 -22.98 27.73 46.50
N THR A 81 -22.32 28.11 47.60
CA THR A 81 -21.33 27.28 48.29
C THR A 81 -21.94 26.48 49.43
N THR A 82 -21.21 25.50 49.94
CA THR A 82 -21.52 24.74 51.15
C THR A 82 -21.45 25.58 52.44
N ILE A 83 -20.92 26.81 52.39
CA ILE A 83 -20.88 27.71 53.55
C ILE A 83 -22.27 28.29 53.81
N THR A 84 -22.85 28.00 54.96
CA THR A 84 -24.11 28.60 55.40
C THR A 84 -23.87 29.80 56.33
N LYS A 85 -24.50 30.95 56.03
CA LYS A 85 -24.60 32.12 56.94
C LYS A 85 -26.08 32.44 57.14
N ASN A 86 -26.54 32.52 58.39
CA ASN A 86 -27.95 32.74 58.75
C ASN A 86 -28.95 31.78 58.08
N GLN A 87 -28.64 30.48 58.05
CA GLN A 87 -29.44 29.42 57.40
C GLN A 87 -29.58 29.53 55.87
N VAL A 88 -28.85 30.44 55.22
CA VAL A 88 -28.79 30.58 53.76
C VAL A 88 -27.36 30.30 53.28
N ASN A 89 -27.21 29.65 52.13
CA ASN A 89 -25.90 29.43 51.53
C ASN A 89 -25.28 30.75 51.05
N VAL A 90 -23.96 30.83 51.15
CA VAL A 90 -23.18 31.96 50.64
C VAL A 90 -22.86 31.69 49.18
N THR A 91 -23.26 32.59 48.28
CA THR A 91 -22.92 32.48 46.86
C THR A 91 -21.45 32.84 46.62
N CYS A 92 -20.83 32.31 45.56
CA CYS A 92 -19.40 32.47 45.28
C CYS A 92 -18.98 33.96 45.22
N ASN A 93 -19.81 34.83 44.62
CA ASN A 93 -19.59 36.28 44.56
C ASN A 93 -19.69 37.02 45.93
N LYS A 94 -19.92 36.31 47.04
CA LYS A 94 -19.95 36.84 48.42
C LYS A 94 -18.81 36.31 49.29
N LEU A 95 -17.85 35.57 48.72
CA LEU A 95 -16.61 35.20 49.40
C LEU A 95 -15.68 36.42 49.42
N VAL A 96 -15.11 36.76 50.59
CA VAL A 96 -14.30 37.99 50.76
C VAL A 96 -13.03 37.74 51.57
N SER A 97 -13.10 36.96 52.65
CA SER A 97 -11.93 36.64 53.47
C SER A 97 -11.22 35.38 52.98
N VAL A 98 -9.91 35.28 53.22
CA VAL A 98 -9.10 34.07 52.92
C VAL A 98 -9.77 32.82 53.50
N ASN A 99 -10.26 32.89 54.74
CA ASN A 99 -10.99 31.81 55.41
C ASN A 99 -12.34 31.46 54.73
N ASP A 100 -13.02 32.41 54.06
CA ASP A 100 -14.19 32.08 53.23
C ASP A 100 -13.76 31.24 52.01
N PHE A 101 -12.70 31.65 51.30
CA PHE A 101 -12.17 30.92 50.14
C PHE A 101 -11.58 29.55 50.49
N GLU A 102 -10.90 29.41 51.64
CA GLU A 102 -10.36 28.13 52.14
C GLU A 102 -11.45 27.13 52.50
N LYS A 103 -12.63 27.59 52.93
CA LYS A 103 -13.75 26.74 53.37
C LYS A 103 -14.86 26.56 52.33
N ALA A 104 -14.77 27.26 51.21
CA ALA A 104 -15.75 27.15 50.15
C ALA A 104 -15.59 25.82 49.41
N SER A 105 -16.70 25.10 49.26
CA SER A 105 -16.88 24.06 48.25
C SER A 105 -18.27 24.19 47.61
N ILE A 106 -18.47 23.55 46.46
CA ILE A 106 -19.73 23.57 45.70
C ILE A 106 -20.16 22.14 45.32
N LYS A 107 -21.43 21.95 44.97
CA LYS A 107 -21.90 20.68 44.39
C LYS A 107 -21.70 20.67 42.88
N TYR A 108 -21.15 19.58 42.36
CA TYR A 108 -20.96 19.39 40.90
C TYR A 108 -22.29 19.43 40.12
N THR A 109 -23.39 19.01 40.75
CA THR A 109 -24.75 19.07 40.20
C THR A 109 -25.26 20.51 40.08
N GLU A 110 -24.99 21.36 41.07
CA GLU A 110 -25.35 22.78 41.07
C GLU A 110 -24.48 23.57 40.09
N LEU A 111 -23.20 23.22 39.92
CA LEU A 111 -22.29 23.82 38.94
C LEU A 111 -22.85 23.73 37.51
N LYS A 112 -23.10 22.51 37.02
CA LYS A 112 -23.59 22.29 35.64
C LYS A 112 -24.97 22.90 35.41
N ALA A 113 -25.85 22.83 36.41
CA ALA A 113 -27.17 23.46 36.35
C ALA A 113 -27.09 24.99 36.28
N THR A 114 -26.19 25.61 37.06
CA THR A 114 -26.05 27.08 37.12
C THR A 114 -25.38 27.63 35.86
N LEU A 115 -24.36 26.93 35.32
CA LEU A 115 -23.77 27.27 34.02
C LEU A 115 -24.83 27.28 32.91
N LYS A 116 -25.60 26.20 32.77
CA LYS A 116 -26.69 26.11 31.79
C LYS A 116 -27.80 27.16 32.02
N LYS A 117 -28.07 27.53 33.26
CA LYS A 117 -29.07 28.55 33.61
C LYS A 117 -28.65 29.97 33.20
N VAL A 118 -27.35 30.28 33.20
CA VAL A 118 -26.82 31.61 32.90
C VAL A 118 -26.43 31.75 31.42
N PHE A 119 -25.72 30.77 30.88
CA PHE A 119 -25.20 30.80 29.51
C PHE A 119 -26.08 30.06 28.49
N GLY A 120 -27.10 29.32 28.95
CA GLY A 120 -28.02 28.58 28.08
C GLY A 120 -27.36 27.36 27.43
N GLU A 121 -27.62 27.16 26.14
CA GLU A 121 -26.91 26.18 25.29
C GLU A 121 -25.65 26.77 24.65
N ASN A 122 -25.24 27.99 25.02
CA ASN A 122 -24.00 28.59 24.51
C ASN A 122 -22.80 27.92 25.19
N GLU A 123 -22.07 27.08 24.47
CA GLU A 123 -20.82 26.45 24.92
C GLU A 123 -19.66 27.46 24.91
N CYS A 124 -19.79 28.52 25.72
CA CYS A 124 -18.77 29.55 25.96
C CYS A 124 -17.90 29.24 27.19
N TYR A 125 -17.92 27.99 27.65
CA TYR A 125 -17.12 27.49 28.77
C TYR A 125 -16.72 26.01 28.55
N ILE A 126 -15.61 25.62 29.17
CA ILE A 126 -15.04 24.26 29.18
C ILE A 126 -14.83 23.88 30.65
N ILE A 127 -15.30 22.69 31.05
CA ILE A 127 -15.14 22.15 32.40
C ILE A 127 -14.02 21.10 32.38
N LEU A 128 -12.99 21.27 33.21
CA LEU A 128 -11.88 20.33 33.37
C LEU A 128 -11.74 19.92 34.84
N ALA A 129 -11.56 18.64 35.15
CA ALA A 129 -11.21 18.22 36.51
C ALA A 129 -9.71 17.89 36.63
N ALA A 130 -9.14 18.04 37.82
CA ALA A 130 -7.85 17.43 38.11
C ALA A 130 -7.97 15.90 38.00
N SER A 131 -6.96 15.23 37.42
CA SER A 131 -6.94 13.76 37.34
C SER A 131 -6.25 13.11 38.53
N ASN A 132 -5.19 13.72 39.05
CA ASN A 132 -4.31 13.17 40.09
C ASN A 132 -4.48 13.95 41.40
N ASN A 133 -4.03 13.38 42.53
CA ASN A 133 -4.09 14.00 43.87
C ASN A 133 -5.51 14.43 44.26
N GLN A 134 -5.80 15.73 44.23
CA GLN A 134 -7.10 16.38 44.46
C GLN A 134 -8.01 16.25 43.22
N GLY A 135 -8.00 15.07 42.61
CA GLY A 135 -8.58 14.78 41.31
C GLY A 135 -9.40 13.50 41.30
N ILE A 136 -10.07 13.23 40.19
CA ILE A 136 -11.06 12.14 40.10
C ILE A 136 -10.45 10.73 40.18
N ARG A 137 -9.15 10.54 39.89
CA ARG A 137 -8.48 9.23 39.96
C ARG A 137 -7.88 8.96 41.34
N GLY A 138 -8.73 8.94 42.35
CA GLY A 138 -8.35 8.51 43.69
C GLY A 138 -7.95 7.02 43.74
N ASP A 139 -6.93 6.67 44.53
CA ASP A 139 -6.62 5.28 44.88
C ASP A 139 -7.69 4.73 45.84
N THR A 140 -8.83 4.32 45.30
CA THR A 140 -9.99 3.83 46.03
C THR A 140 -10.55 2.55 45.39
N LYS A 141 -11.14 1.70 46.23
CA LYS A 141 -11.92 0.52 45.82
C LYS A 141 -13.38 0.59 46.28
N SER A 142 -13.82 1.77 46.75
CA SER A 142 -15.19 1.97 47.21
C SER A 142 -16.11 2.24 46.02
N PRO A 143 -17.13 1.40 45.74
CA PRO A 143 -18.03 1.60 44.60
C PRO A 143 -18.71 2.98 44.62
N ARG A 144 -19.09 3.47 45.80
CA ARG A 144 -19.63 4.83 45.98
C ARG A 144 -18.67 5.91 45.47
N LYS A 145 -17.37 5.79 45.74
CA LYS A 145 -16.37 6.78 45.30
C LYS A 145 -16.09 6.69 43.80
N LEU A 146 -16.11 5.48 43.23
CA LEU A 146 -15.95 5.26 41.79
C LEU A 146 -17.14 5.87 41.03
N ASN A 147 -18.38 5.59 41.46
CA ASN A 147 -19.57 6.19 40.85
C ASN A 147 -19.58 7.73 40.94
N ILE A 148 -19.06 8.32 42.03
CA ILE A 148 -18.89 9.78 42.13
C ILE A 148 -17.85 10.29 41.12
N SER A 149 -16.73 9.57 40.93
CA SER A 149 -15.74 9.91 39.91
C SER A 149 -16.33 9.88 38.49
N ASP A 150 -17.15 8.86 38.18
CA ASP A 150 -17.83 8.75 36.88
C ASP A 150 -18.81 9.90 36.63
N GLU A 151 -19.62 10.26 37.62
CA GLU A 151 -20.56 11.39 37.50
C GLU A 151 -19.86 12.75 37.35
N ILE A 152 -18.61 12.88 37.81
CA ILE A 152 -17.77 14.07 37.56
C ILE A 152 -17.11 13.99 36.17
N ASP A 153 -16.59 12.83 35.75
CA ASP A 153 -16.03 12.61 34.40
C ASP A 153 -17.08 12.96 33.33
N LYS A 154 -18.34 12.50 33.49
CA LYS A 154 -19.49 12.81 32.61
C LYS A 154 -19.83 14.30 32.46
N ILE A 155 -19.39 15.18 33.37
CA ILE A 155 -19.59 16.64 33.22
C ILE A 155 -18.36 17.36 32.68
N CYS A 156 -17.20 16.71 32.66
CA CYS A 156 -15.95 17.29 32.16
C CYS A 156 -15.82 17.12 30.64
N GLN A 157 -15.16 18.08 30.00
CA GLN A 157 -14.74 17.99 28.61
C GLN A 157 -13.25 17.61 28.46
N GLY A 158 -12.49 17.58 29.56
CA GLY A 158 -11.07 17.25 29.60
C GLY A 158 -10.53 17.21 31.03
N PHE A 159 -9.24 16.95 31.19
CA PHE A 159 -8.63 16.79 32.52
C PHE A 159 -7.26 17.46 32.63
N PHE A 160 -6.94 18.00 33.81
CA PHE A 160 -5.58 18.40 34.15
C PHE A 160 -4.81 17.21 34.75
N GLY A 161 -3.67 16.85 34.15
CA GLY A 161 -2.88 15.68 34.52
C GLY A 161 -1.48 15.71 33.93
N ASN A 162 -0.92 14.51 33.68
CA ASN A 162 0.39 14.31 33.08
C ASN A 162 0.33 13.26 31.95
N SER A 163 1.45 13.04 31.26
CA SER A 163 1.56 12.12 30.12
C SER A 163 1.07 10.69 30.42
N ASN A 164 1.15 10.21 31.66
CA ASN A 164 0.66 8.88 32.06
C ASN A 164 -0.87 8.79 32.08
N ASN A 165 -1.58 9.91 32.19
CA ASN A 165 -3.04 9.94 32.23
C ASN A 165 -3.69 9.78 30.84
N ILE A 166 -2.96 10.12 29.76
CA ILE A 166 -3.48 10.15 28.37
C ILE A 166 -4.15 8.82 27.99
N LYS A 167 -3.44 7.69 28.17
CA LYS A 167 -3.95 6.34 27.84
C LYS A 167 -5.22 5.92 28.59
N HIS A 168 -5.54 6.58 29.71
CA HIS A 168 -6.77 6.33 30.45
C HIS A 168 -7.94 7.13 29.88
N PHE A 169 -7.76 8.44 29.68
CA PHE A 169 -8.83 9.34 29.21
C PHE A 169 -9.15 9.24 27.71
N LEU A 170 -8.34 8.52 26.94
CA LEU A 170 -8.65 8.11 25.57
C LEU A 170 -9.46 6.80 25.47
N LYS A 171 -9.84 6.19 26.59
CA LYS A 171 -10.68 4.98 26.61
C LYS A 171 -12.17 5.31 26.50
N ASN A 172 -12.90 4.39 25.88
CA ASN A 172 -14.35 4.42 25.74
C ASN A 172 -15.09 3.57 26.79
N ASP A 173 -14.35 2.86 27.66
CA ASP A 173 -14.84 1.90 28.65
C ASP A 173 -14.45 2.29 30.10
N ARG A 174 -14.27 3.60 30.38
CA ARG A 174 -13.79 4.09 31.69
C ARG A 174 -14.76 3.84 32.83
N TYR A 175 -16.05 4.05 32.60
CA TYR A 175 -17.06 4.05 33.65
C TYR A 175 -17.30 2.66 34.22
N GLU A 176 -17.68 2.62 35.50
CA GLU A 176 -18.13 1.41 36.18
C GLU A 176 -19.40 0.84 35.53
N PRO A 177 -19.62 -0.49 35.62
CA PRO A 177 -20.83 -1.10 35.08
C PRO A 177 -22.08 -0.70 35.88
N ASN A 178 -23.18 -0.49 35.15
CA ASN A 178 -24.52 -0.34 35.69
C ASN A 178 -24.98 -1.63 36.40
N GLU A 179 -26.09 -1.54 37.15
CA GLU A 179 -26.67 -2.69 37.88
C GLU A 179 -27.05 -3.87 36.98
N ASP A 180 -27.35 -3.62 35.71
CA ASP A 180 -27.65 -4.64 34.69
C ASP A 180 -26.40 -5.23 33.99
N GLY A 181 -25.19 -4.79 34.40
CA GLY A 181 -23.92 -5.19 33.82
C GLY A 181 -23.53 -4.46 32.53
N THR A 182 -24.36 -3.54 32.02
CA THR A 182 -23.99 -2.69 30.88
C THR A 182 -22.98 -1.62 31.30
N ARG A 183 -22.26 -1.03 30.33
CA ARG A 183 -21.41 0.15 30.56
C ARG A 183 -21.87 1.29 29.67
N GLU A 184 -22.01 2.48 30.25
CA GLU A 184 -22.12 3.72 29.48
C GLU A 184 -20.79 3.99 28.78
N ILE A 185 -20.84 4.43 27.52
CA ILE A 185 -19.64 4.68 26.71
C ILE A 185 -19.03 6.02 27.14
N SER A 186 -17.83 6.00 27.72
CA SER A 186 -17.12 7.21 28.11
C SER A 186 -16.60 7.97 26.89
N LYS A 187 -16.72 9.30 26.88
CA LYS A 187 -16.14 10.12 25.80
C LYS A 187 -14.62 10.11 25.91
N LYS A 188 -13.90 10.10 24.78
CA LYS A 188 -12.47 10.40 24.78
C LYS A 188 -12.27 11.86 25.18
N CYS A 189 -11.33 12.11 26.07
CA CYS A 189 -11.09 13.44 26.65
C CYS A 189 -9.60 13.79 26.57
N PRO A 190 -9.24 15.04 26.20
CA PRO A 190 -7.87 15.51 26.26
C PRO A 190 -7.36 15.58 27.70
N VAL A 191 -6.06 15.31 27.87
CA VAL A 191 -5.33 15.60 29.10
C VAL A 191 -4.43 16.79 28.84
N PHE A 192 -4.64 17.87 29.57
CA PHE A 192 -3.76 19.04 29.61
C PHE A 192 -2.82 18.92 30.80
N THR A 193 -1.62 19.46 30.69
CA THR A 193 -0.77 19.76 31.85
C THR A 193 -0.50 21.27 31.93
N GLY A 194 -0.37 21.77 33.15
CA GLY A 194 -0.13 23.18 33.45
C GLY A 194 1.18 23.39 34.19
N SER A 195 1.63 24.65 34.27
CA SER A 195 2.77 25.02 35.10
C SER A 195 2.44 25.01 36.60
N ASP A 196 1.15 25.00 36.97
CA ASP A 196 0.63 25.01 38.34
C ASP A 196 1.46 25.92 39.29
N ALA A 197 1.55 27.19 38.88
CA ALA A 197 2.58 28.10 39.36
C ALA A 197 2.02 29.04 40.44
N HIS A 198 2.37 28.78 41.70
CA HIS A 198 1.96 29.58 42.85
C HIS A 198 3.00 30.65 43.26
N SER A 199 4.15 30.70 42.58
CA SER A 199 5.21 31.70 42.81
C SER A 199 5.89 32.13 41.51
N PHE A 200 6.62 33.25 41.55
CA PHE A 200 7.47 33.69 40.44
C PHE A 200 8.57 32.66 40.13
N ASN A 201 9.10 31.96 41.14
CA ASN A 201 10.04 30.86 40.94
C ASN A 201 9.40 29.70 40.16
N ASP A 202 8.13 29.37 40.41
CA ASP A 202 7.44 28.33 39.64
C ASP A 202 7.23 28.78 38.19
N LEU A 203 6.89 30.05 37.95
CA LEU A 203 6.82 30.60 36.59
C LEU A 203 8.17 30.53 35.88
N GLU A 204 9.27 30.89 36.53
CA GLU A 204 10.61 30.83 35.94
C GLU A 204 11.04 29.39 35.60
N ASN A 205 10.69 28.41 36.44
CA ASN A 205 11.10 27.02 36.29
C ASN A 205 10.17 26.17 35.39
N LYS A 206 8.85 26.40 35.45
CA LYS A 206 7.83 25.54 34.84
C LYS A 206 7.14 26.13 33.60
N LEU A 207 7.10 27.46 33.42
CA LEU A 207 6.35 28.07 32.31
C LEU A 207 6.98 27.70 30.95
N GLY A 208 6.27 26.87 30.18
CA GLY A 208 6.74 26.39 28.86
C GLY A 208 7.95 25.45 28.94
N LYS A 209 8.23 24.86 30.11
CA LYS A 209 9.41 24.04 30.37
C LYS A 209 9.02 22.72 31.02
N ASN A 210 9.72 21.65 30.65
CA ASN A 210 9.65 20.41 31.41
C ASN A 210 10.52 20.58 32.66
N TYR A 211 9.93 20.36 33.84
CA TYR A 211 10.55 20.54 35.15
C TYR A 211 10.42 19.25 35.96
N GLU A 212 11.49 18.87 36.67
CA GLU A 212 11.50 17.80 37.67
C GLU A 212 12.27 18.26 38.90
N LYS A 213 11.68 18.05 40.07
CA LYS A 213 12.32 18.20 41.38
C LYS A 213 12.30 16.85 42.08
N LYS A 214 13.43 16.48 42.71
CA LYS A 214 13.56 15.24 43.48
C LYS A 214 13.72 15.54 44.96
N ASP A 215 13.19 14.65 45.80
CA ASP A 215 13.43 14.65 47.24
C ASP A 215 14.84 14.12 47.58
N ASP A 216 15.24 14.20 48.85
CA ASP A 216 16.53 13.70 49.34
C ASP A 216 16.73 12.18 49.15
N ARG A 217 15.66 11.46 48.78
CA ARG A 217 15.64 10.01 48.52
C ARG A 217 15.66 9.70 47.02
N GLY A 218 15.69 10.70 46.15
CA GLY A 218 15.73 10.59 44.69
C GLY A 218 14.36 10.40 44.01
N ASN A 219 13.25 10.45 44.75
CA ASN A 219 11.90 10.36 44.18
C ASN A 219 11.49 11.72 43.59
N ILE A 220 10.79 11.72 42.46
CA ILE A 220 10.19 12.94 41.91
C ILE A 220 9.09 13.42 42.87
N CYS A 221 9.22 14.64 43.39
CA CYS A 221 8.31 15.24 44.36
C CYS A 221 7.52 16.44 43.80
N ASP A 222 7.97 17.01 42.68
CA ASP A 222 7.27 18.02 41.90
C ASP A 222 7.71 17.87 40.44
N SER A 223 6.78 17.97 39.49
CA SER A 223 7.07 17.91 38.06
C SER A 223 6.04 18.67 37.24
N SER A 224 6.49 19.24 36.12
CA SER A 224 5.63 19.86 35.11
C SER A 224 6.12 19.43 33.74
N GLU A 225 5.20 19.12 32.82
CA GLU A 225 5.52 18.79 31.43
C GLU A 225 5.02 19.92 30.52
N VAL A 226 5.43 19.95 29.25
CA VAL A 226 4.89 20.91 28.28
C VAL A 226 3.69 20.30 27.54
N THR A 227 2.54 20.99 27.55
CA THR A 227 1.41 20.67 26.66
C THR A 227 1.56 21.41 25.35
N TRP A 228 1.62 20.66 24.25
CA TRP A 228 1.48 21.16 22.89
C TRP A 228 0.04 20.99 22.43
N ILE A 229 -0.52 22.06 21.85
CA ILE A 229 -1.90 22.11 21.36
C ILE A 229 -1.88 22.46 19.88
N LYS A 230 -2.46 21.60 19.03
CA LYS A 230 -2.56 21.76 17.58
C LYS A 230 -3.88 22.46 17.20
N ALA A 231 -3.95 23.76 17.50
CA ALA A 231 -5.07 24.63 17.16
C ALA A 231 -4.62 26.09 17.12
N ASP A 232 -5.44 26.96 16.52
CA ASP A 232 -5.30 28.41 16.67
C ASP A 232 -5.45 28.81 18.16
N PRO A 233 -4.82 29.91 18.61
CA PRO A 233 -4.90 30.38 19.99
C PRO A 233 -6.24 31.06 20.29
N THR A 234 -7.35 30.34 20.12
CA THR A 234 -8.72 30.81 20.30
C THR A 234 -9.53 29.82 21.13
N PHE A 235 -10.67 30.25 21.67
CA PHE A 235 -11.55 29.37 22.44
C PHE A 235 -12.14 28.24 21.57
N ASP A 236 -12.46 28.53 20.31
CA ASP A 236 -12.89 27.50 19.34
C ASP A 236 -11.76 26.51 19.02
N GLY A 237 -10.51 26.96 19.00
CA GLY A 237 -9.33 26.10 18.92
C GLY A 237 -9.26 25.10 20.07
N LEU A 238 -9.49 25.55 21.31
CA LEU A 238 -9.56 24.66 22.49
C LEU A 238 -10.75 23.67 22.40
N LYS A 239 -11.92 24.10 21.90
CA LYS A 239 -13.05 23.19 21.65
C LYS A 239 -12.71 22.11 20.61
N GLN A 240 -11.96 22.45 19.56
CA GLN A 240 -11.54 21.46 18.57
C GLN A 240 -10.62 20.38 19.16
N VAL A 241 -9.78 20.73 20.14
CA VAL A 241 -8.91 19.78 20.88
C VAL A 241 -9.72 18.79 21.72
N ILE A 242 -10.88 19.22 22.23
CA ILE A 242 -11.83 18.36 22.96
C ILE A 242 -12.49 17.35 22.01
N ILE A 243 -12.74 17.73 20.75
CA ILE A 243 -13.35 16.86 19.74
C ILE A 243 -12.35 15.83 19.21
N GLU A 244 -11.09 16.24 18.99
CA GLU A 244 -10.03 15.40 18.38
C GLU A 244 -8.81 15.24 19.32
N PRO A 245 -8.96 14.71 20.55
CA PRO A 245 -7.91 14.76 21.56
C PRO A 245 -6.67 13.93 21.22
N GLU A 246 -6.80 12.86 20.44
CA GLU A 246 -5.69 11.97 20.07
C GLU A 246 -4.67 12.65 19.14
N GLU A 247 -5.16 13.48 18.22
CA GLU A 247 -4.37 14.08 17.14
C GLU A 247 -3.95 15.53 17.43
N ARG A 248 -4.56 16.15 18.46
CA ARG A 248 -4.38 17.59 18.74
C ARG A 248 -3.67 17.94 20.05
N ILE A 249 -3.42 16.97 20.93
CA ILE A 249 -2.69 17.21 22.16
C ILE A 249 -1.45 16.32 22.25
N CYS A 250 -0.33 16.90 22.67
CA CYS A 250 0.89 16.15 22.93
C CYS A 250 1.53 16.69 24.22
N ILE A 251 1.68 15.85 25.23
CA ILE A 251 2.44 16.18 26.44
C ILE A 251 3.86 15.66 26.28
N GLY A 252 4.85 16.54 26.41
CA GLY A 252 6.27 16.18 26.37
C GLY A 252 7.17 17.28 25.80
N LYS A 253 8.42 16.93 25.50
CA LYS A 253 9.44 17.89 25.02
C LYS A 253 9.15 18.43 23.62
N THR A 254 8.85 17.53 22.68
CA THR A 254 8.59 17.87 21.28
C THR A 254 7.47 16.97 20.72
N PRO A 255 6.52 17.49 19.93
CA PRO A 255 5.58 16.67 19.18
C PRO A 255 6.29 15.83 18.11
N PRO A 256 5.90 14.56 17.89
CA PRO A 256 6.54 13.68 16.90
C PRO A 256 6.57 14.24 15.47
N ILE A 257 5.54 15.01 15.08
CA ILE A 257 5.50 15.65 13.76
C ILE A 257 6.61 16.71 13.59
N ILE A 258 6.92 17.48 14.63
CA ILE A 258 7.97 18.50 14.58
C ILE A 258 9.35 17.85 14.45
N GLU A 259 9.59 16.73 15.14
CA GLU A 259 10.82 15.94 14.98
C GLU A 259 10.92 15.33 13.57
N LYS A 260 9.85 14.71 13.08
CA LYS A 260 9.78 14.12 11.73
C LYS A 260 10.06 15.15 10.63
N VAL A 261 9.52 16.37 10.75
CA VAL A 261 9.79 17.50 9.84
C VAL A 261 11.24 17.95 9.94
N LYS A 262 11.75 18.13 11.17
CA LYS A 262 13.13 18.56 11.45
C LYS A 262 14.18 17.61 10.86
N ASP A 263 13.89 16.31 10.81
CA ASP A 263 14.80 15.28 10.30
C ASP A 263 14.66 15.05 8.78
N ASN A 264 13.56 15.47 8.16
CA ASN A 264 13.26 15.25 6.73
C ASN A 264 12.98 16.56 5.97
N ARG A 265 13.72 17.62 6.30
CA ARG A 265 13.47 19.00 5.83
C ARG A 265 13.35 19.20 4.32
N THR A 266 13.99 18.35 3.52
CA THR A 266 13.93 18.36 2.05
C THR A 266 12.66 17.73 1.47
N ARG A 267 11.77 17.20 2.31
CA ARG A 267 10.51 16.52 1.91
C ARG A 267 9.25 17.25 2.38
N TYR A 268 9.39 18.26 3.23
CA TYR A 268 8.28 19.05 3.75
C TYR A 268 8.27 20.44 3.11
N ILE A 269 7.14 20.80 2.50
CA ILE A 269 6.92 22.13 1.93
C ILE A 269 6.57 23.07 3.08
N LYS A 270 7.35 24.15 3.20
CA LYS A 270 7.15 25.24 4.18
C LYS A 270 6.19 26.30 3.65
N GLY A 271 6.21 26.57 2.35
CA GLY A 271 5.34 27.57 1.76
C GLY A 271 5.58 27.80 0.27
N LEU A 272 4.75 28.65 -0.32
CA LEU A 272 4.82 29.10 -1.70
C LEU A 272 4.79 30.63 -1.74
N THR A 273 5.67 31.20 -2.55
CA THR A 273 5.57 32.61 -2.97
C THR A 273 5.28 32.72 -4.46
N ILE A 274 4.48 33.70 -4.86
CA ILE A 274 4.22 34.04 -6.26
C ILE A 274 4.19 35.56 -6.39
N ASP A 275 5.04 36.11 -7.25
CA ASP A 275 5.06 37.55 -7.52
C ASP A 275 5.40 37.86 -8.99
N TRP A 276 5.49 39.15 -9.30
CA TRP A 276 5.86 39.66 -10.61
C TRP A 276 7.37 39.57 -10.84
N ILE A 277 7.78 39.26 -12.07
CA ILE A 277 9.19 39.42 -12.45
C ILE A 277 9.60 40.89 -12.37
N GLU A 278 10.90 41.14 -12.17
CA GLU A 278 11.47 42.48 -12.23
C GLU A 278 11.08 43.19 -13.56
N ASN A 279 10.65 44.45 -13.45
CA ASN A 279 10.22 45.32 -14.55
C ASN A 279 8.87 44.98 -15.21
N TYR A 280 8.03 44.11 -14.62
CA TYR A 280 6.63 44.01 -15.06
C TYR A 280 5.80 45.23 -14.63
N ASP A 281 5.19 45.90 -15.61
CA ASP A 281 4.43 47.16 -15.50
C ASP A 281 2.93 46.97 -15.20
N GLY A 282 2.46 45.72 -15.11
CA GLY A 282 1.04 45.40 -14.93
C GLY A 282 0.18 45.47 -16.20
N LYS A 283 0.77 45.68 -17.39
CA LYS A 283 0.02 45.88 -18.66
C LYS A 283 -0.87 44.71 -19.10
N HIS A 284 -0.68 43.52 -18.54
CA HIS A 284 -1.48 42.32 -18.79
C HIS A 284 -2.36 41.93 -17.58
N GLY A 285 -2.57 42.87 -16.65
CA GLY A 285 -3.38 42.69 -15.45
C GLY A 285 -2.56 42.36 -14.20
N LYS A 286 -3.18 42.59 -13.03
CA LYS A 286 -2.58 42.38 -11.71
C LYS A 286 -2.90 40.99 -11.16
N TRP A 287 -2.40 39.96 -11.84
CA TRP A 287 -2.41 38.59 -11.32
C TRP A 287 -1.29 38.42 -10.28
N PHE A 288 -1.38 37.41 -9.42
CA PHE A 288 -0.30 36.93 -8.53
C PHE A 288 0.72 38.00 -8.09
N LYS A 289 0.27 38.98 -7.31
CA LYS A 289 1.14 40.04 -6.77
C LYS A 289 1.33 39.80 -5.29
N GLN A 290 2.57 39.67 -4.83
CA GLN A 290 2.95 39.49 -3.42
C GLN A 290 2.10 38.41 -2.73
N VAL A 291 1.95 37.26 -3.38
CA VAL A 291 1.22 36.12 -2.82
C VAL A 291 2.22 35.31 -2.01
N GLU A 292 2.05 35.30 -0.69
CA GLU A 292 2.82 34.47 0.24
C GLU A 292 1.85 33.53 0.95
N ILE A 293 2.13 32.22 0.91
CA ILE A 293 1.30 31.17 1.48
C ILE A 293 2.20 30.25 2.30
N GLU A 294 2.11 30.34 3.63
CA GLU A 294 2.68 29.34 4.52
C GLU A 294 1.83 28.06 4.48
N LEU A 295 2.48 26.90 4.55
CA LEU A 295 1.83 25.60 4.44
C LEU A 295 2.16 24.75 5.66
N ASN A 296 1.13 24.15 6.27
CA ASN A 296 1.33 23.19 7.36
C ASN A 296 1.94 21.89 6.83
N PRO A 297 2.80 21.20 7.62
CA PRO A 297 3.53 20.01 7.18
C PRO A 297 2.67 18.75 6.97
N GLU A 298 1.37 18.83 7.24
CA GLU A 298 0.43 17.70 7.14
C GLU A 298 -0.66 18.01 6.09
N LEU A 299 -1.94 17.93 6.45
CA LEU A 299 -3.05 18.18 5.54
C LEU A 299 -3.35 19.69 5.45
N VAL A 300 -3.23 20.26 4.25
CA VAL A 300 -3.70 21.61 3.93
C VAL A 300 -4.93 21.53 3.03
N ALA A 301 -6.07 22.05 3.51
CA ALA A 301 -7.32 22.10 2.75
C ALA A 301 -7.52 23.47 2.09
N ILE A 302 -7.50 23.51 0.75
CA ILE A 302 -7.70 24.75 -0.02
C ILE A 302 -9.17 24.85 -0.43
N ILE A 303 -9.94 25.73 0.22
CA ILE A 303 -11.39 25.89 0.04
C ILE A 303 -11.71 27.20 -0.70
N GLY A 304 -12.78 27.22 -1.49
CA GLY A 304 -13.25 28.42 -2.19
C GLY A 304 -14.23 28.13 -3.34
N ASN A 305 -14.86 29.17 -3.88
CA ASN A 305 -15.86 29.05 -4.95
C ASN A 305 -15.27 28.56 -6.30
N LYS A 306 -16.12 28.14 -7.24
CA LYS A 306 -15.67 27.79 -8.60
C LYS A 306 -15.01 29.02 -9.26
N GLY A 307 -13.83 28.83 -9.83
CA GLY A 307 -13.03 29.92 -10.42
C GLY A 307 -12.12 30.69 -9.44
N SER A 308 -12.13 30.39 -8.14
CA SER A 308 -11.33 31.11 -7.13
C SER A 308 -9.81 30.82 -7.12
N GLY A 309 -9.24 30.34 -8.23
CA GLY A 309 -7.79 30.08 -8.35
C GLY A 309 -7.25 28.81 -7.66
N LYS A 310 -8.07 27.96 -7.03
CA LYS A 310 -7.60 26.73 -6.35
C LYS A 310 -6.73 25.83 -7.23
N SER A 311 -7.23 25.47 -8.41
CA SER A 311 -6.49 24.61 -9.33
C SER A 311 -5.28 25.31 -9.93
N ALA A 312 -5.25 26.66 -9.99
CA ALA A 312 -4.06 27.41 -10.34
C ALA A 312 -2.97 27.27 -9.28
N LEU A 313 -3.31 27.37 -7.99
CA LEU A 313 -2.37 27.14 -6.89
C LEU A 313 -1.79 25.72 -6.93
N ALA A 314 -2.64 24.71 -7.18
CA ALA A 314 -2.21 23.32 -7.30
C ALA A 314 -1.28 23.07 -8.51
N ASP A 315 -1.66 23.56 -9.70
CA ASP A 315 -0.82 23.52 -10.91
C ASP A 315 0.56 24.20 -10.67
N ILE A 316 0.60 25.33 -9.96
CA ILE A 316 1.83 26.09 -9.65
C ILE A 316 2.75 25.31 -8.69
N ILE A 317 2.19 24.67 -7.65
CA ILE A 317 2.95 23.79 -6.76
C ILE A 317 3.49 22.59 -7.55
N GLY A 318 2.68 21.99 -8.44
CA GLY A 318 3.11 20.92 -9.33
C GLY A 318 4.26 21.33 -10.27
N LEU A 319 4.21 22.54 -10.84
CA LEU A 319 5.31 23.10 -11.64
C LEU A 319 6.60 23.24 -10.82
N CYS A 320 6.52 23.85 -9.64
CA CYS A 320 7.69 24.06 -8.77
C CYS A 320 8.24 22.74 -8.19
N GLY A 321 7.38 21.73 -8.05
CA GLY A 321 7.74 20.36 -7.69
C GLY A 321 8.29 19.50 -8.83
N HIS A 322 8.51 20.08 -10.01
CA HIS A 322 8.99 19.43 -11.23
C HIS A 322 8.09 18.28 -11.74
N TYR A 323 6.77 18.38 -11.54
CA TYR A 323 5.82 17.40 -12.06
C TYR A 323 5.98 17.23 -13.58
N LYS A 324 6.10 15.98 -14.02
CA LYS A 324 6.50 15.66 -15.39
C LYS A 324 5.37 15.79 -16.41
N ASN A 325 4.16 15.32 -16.09
CA ASN A 325 3.05 15.27 -17.05
C ASN A 325 2.19 16.56 -17.05
N GLN A 326 2.80 17.70 -17.41
CA GLN A 326 2.11 19.01 -17.37
C GLN A 326 1.00 19.19 -18.44
N LYS A 327 0.66 18.16 -19.23
CA LYS A 327 -0.44 18.21 -20.21
C LYS A 327 -1.80 18.34 -19.52
N ASP A 328 -1.95 17.69 -18.38
CA ASP A 328 -3.22 17.59 -17.64
C ASP A 328 -3.44 18.78 -16.68
N PHE A 329 -2.57 19.79 -16.75
CA PHE A 329 -2.68 21.04 -15.99
C PHE A 329 -3.96 21.79 -16.34
N SER A 330 -4.72 22.12 -15.31
CA SER A 330 -6.08 22.66 -15.43
C SER A 330 -6.11 24.17 -15.74
N PHE A 331 -5.03 24.89 -15.45
CA PHE A 331 -4.86 26.34 -15.55
C PHE A 331 -3.56 26.73 -16.26
N LEU A 332 -2.43 26.09 -15.91
CA LEU A 332 -1.10 26.31 -16.51
C LEU A 332 -0.94 25.56 -17.84
N ASN A 333 -1.91 25.71 -18.75
CA ASN A 333 -1.89 25.09 -20.08
C ASN A 333 -1.93 26.15 -21.22
N PRO A 334 -1.59 25.78 -22.47
CA PRO A 334 -1.52 26.73 -23.58
C PRO A 334 -2.85 27.42 -23.94
N GLU A 335 -3.98 26.76 -23.67
CA GLU A 335 -5.32 27.31 -23.95
C GLU A 335 -5.72 28.40 -22.94
N LYS A 336 -5.17 28.34 -21.72
CA LYS A 336 -5.47 29.24 -20.60
C LYS A 336 -4.29 30.16 -20.29
N PHE A 337 -3.60 29.95 -19.16
CA PHE A 337 -2.64 30.93 -18.65
C PHE A 337 -1.32 30.96 -19.43
N ARG A 338 -0.90 29.82 -20.00
CA ARG A 338 0.32 29.70 -20.82
C ARG A 338 0.12 30.01 -22.31
N ASN A 339 -0.87 30.84 -22.65
CA ASN A 339 -1.16 31.29 -24.03
C ASN A 339 -0.08 32.20 -24.68
N GLY A 340 1.15 32.20 -24.18
CA GLY A 340 2.29 33.00 -24.64
C GLY A 340 2.24 34.50 -24.32
N LYS A 341 1.11 35.04 -23.84
CA LYS A 341 0.93 36.48 -23.60
C LYS A 341 1.22 36.89 -22.16
N VAL A 342 0.79 36.09 -21.17
CA VAL A 342 0.67 36.53 -19.76
C VAL A 342 1.62 35.80 -18.81
N SER A 343 1.72 34.47 -18.89
CA SER A 343 2.44 33.64 -17.91
C SER A 343 3.91 33.99 -17.65
N LYS A 344 4.61 34.54 -18.64
CA LYS A 344 6.04 34.90 -18.56
C LYS A 344 6.37 36.07 -17.63
N TYR A 345 5.37 36.79 -17.11
CA TYR A 345 5.56 37.94 -16.22
C TYR A 345 5.43 37.61 -14.73
N PHE A 346 5.22 36.34 -14.39
CA PHE A 346 4.97 35.87 -13.03
C PHE A 346 5.94 34.74 -12.72
N GLU A 347 6.56 34.81 -11.56
CA GLU A 347 7.42 33.75 -11.02
C GLU A 347 6.80 33.18 -9.74
N ALA A 348 7.01 31.88 -9.54
CA ALA A 348 6.65 31.17 -8.33
C ALA A 348 7.88 30.48 -7.74
N LYS A 349 7.95 30.43 -6.42
CA LYS A 349 9.01 29.73 -5.68
C LYS A 349 8.39 28.94 -4.53
N LEU A 350 8.58 27.63 -4.58
CA LEU A 350 8.22 26.69 -3.53
C LEU A 350 9.40 26.56 -2.56
N PHE A 351 9.14 26.74 -1.27
CA PHE A 351 10.14 26.63 -0.21
C PHE A 351 9.96 25.31 0.54
N TRP A 352 11.06 24.58 0.69
CA TRP A 352 11.14 23.42 1.59
C TRP A 352 11.53 23.87 3.01
N GLU A 353 11.36 23.01 4.00
CA GLU A 353 11.86 23.25 5.38
C GLU A 353 13.40 23.27 5.47
N SER A 354 14.12 22.87 4.42
CA SER A 354 15.55 23.13 4.26
C SER A 354 15.85 24.60 3.90
N ASN A 355 14.82 25.39 3.59
CA ASN A 355 14.85 26.71 2.93
C ASN A 355 15.43 26.68 1.51
N GLU A 356 15.58 25.49 0.92
CA GLU A 356 15.86 25.33 -0.49
C GLU A 356 14.62 25.61 -1.34
N GLY A 357 14.83 25.97 -2.60
CA GLY A 357 13.79 26.27 -3.57
C GLY A 357 14.34 27.11 -4.72
N SER A 358 14.03 26.72 -5.95
CA SER A 358 14.35 27.48 -7.16
C SER A 358 13.09 28.23 -7.65
N PRO A 359 13.22 29.48 -8.11
CA PRO A 359 12.11 30.14 -8.80
C PRO A 359 11.87 29.47 -10.16
N LYS A 360 10.59 29.44 -10.57
CA LYS A 360 10.13 29.00 -11.90
C LYS A 360 9.19 30.08 -12.45
N LEU A 361 9.35 30.46 -13.71
CA LEU A 361 8.37 31.30 -14.38
C LEU A 361 7.11 30.48 -14.63
N LEU A 362 5.92 31.08 -14.54
CA LEU A 362 4.67 30.36 -14.84
C LEU A 362 4.55 29.97 -16.33
N SER A 363 5.44 30.47 -17.19
CA SER A 363 5.63 30.03 -18.57
C SER A 363 6.49 28.77 -18.73
N ASP A 364 7.29 28.39 -17.74
CA ASP A 364 8.25 27.28 -17.86
C ASP A 364 7.54 25.93 -17.92
N SER A 365 8.17 24.95 -18.55
CA SER A 365 7.84 23.52 -18.44
C SER A 365 8.92 22.80 -17.61
N SER A 366 8.58 21.68 -16.97
CA SER A 366 9.59 20.79 -16.37
C SER A 366 10.60 20.35 -17.44
N VAL A 367 11.89 20.43 -17.10
CA VAL A 367 12.98 20.10 -18.04
C VAL A 367 13.32 18.62 -17.90
N ASN A 368 13.55 17.93 -19.02
CA ASN A 368 14.01 16.54 -19.02
C ASN A 368 15.32 16.41 -18.23
N GLY A 369 15.25 15.76 -17.07
CA GLY A 369 16.37 15.59 -16.13
C GLY A 369 16.07 16.10 -14.71
N GLU A 370 15.05 16.92 -14.52
CA GLU A 370 14.63 17.35 -13.18
C GLU A 370 13.96 16.19 -12.40
N ILE A 371 14.30 16.07 -11.11
CA ILE A 371 13.71 15.08 -10.21
C ILE A 371 12.35 15.63 -9.72
N GLU A 372 11.30 14.85 -9.89
CA GLU A 372 9.97 15.16 -9.36
C GLU A 372 10.01 15.06 -7.83
N THR A 373 9.72 16.18 -7.17
CA THR A 373 9.76 16.31 -5.70
C THR A 373 8.36 16.40 -5.08
N VAL A 374 7.33 16.69 -5.90
CA VAL A 374 5.93 16.70 -5.49
C VAL A 374 5.15 15.73 -6.38
N LYS A 375 4.60 14.67 -5.79
CA LYS A 375 3.56 13.86 -6.45
C LYS A 375 2.31 14.73 -6.60
N TYR A 376 1.90 14.98 -7.83
CA TYR A 376 0.70 15.78 -8.13
C TYR A 376 -0.31 14.96 -8.94
N LEU A 377 -1.59 15.12 -8.62
CA LEU A 377 -2.71 14.52 -9.34
C LEU A 377 -3.54 15.66 -9.95
N PRO A 378 -3.32 16.02 -11.23
CA PRO A 378 -4.02 17.10 -11.89
C PRO A 378 -5.52 16.85 -11.99
N GLN A 379 -6.32 17.92 -11.89
CA GLN A 379 -7.77 17.83 -12.06
C GLN A 379 -8.14 17.27 -13.45
N GLY A 380 -7.44 17.68 -14.51
CA GLY A 380 -7.67 17.17 -15.86
C GLY A 380 -7.41 15.67 -15.98
N HIS A 381 -6.35 15.16 -15.33
CA HIS A 381 -6.01 13.74 -15.33
C HIS A 381 -7.12 12.91 -14.66
N PHE A 382 -7.62 13.38 -13.52
CA PHE A 382 -8.73 12.73 -12.80
C PHE A 382 -10.05 12.80 -13.60
N GLU A 383 -10.34 13.93 -14.26
CA GLU A 383 -11.51 14.06 -15.15
C GLU A 383 -11.41 13.09 -16.34
N THR A 384 -10.26 12.93 -16.98
CA THR A 384 -10.08 11.94 -18.05
C THR A 384 -10.27 10.50 -17.54
N LEU A 385 -9.62 10.13 -16.43
CA LEU A 385 -9.71 8.78 -15.85
C LEU A 385 -11.13 8.37 -15.40
N THR A 386 -11.99 9.34 -15.08
CA THR A 386 -13.33 9.08 -14.52
C THR A 386 -14.49 9.30 -15.50
N ASN A 387 -14.32 10.13 -16.54
CA ASN A 387 -15.39 10.40 -17.51
C ASN A 387 -15.42 9.40 -18.67
N GLU A 388 -14.31 8.71 -18.98
CA GLU A 388 -14.28 7.68 -20.02
C GLU A 388 -14.79 6.34 -19.49
N ILE A 389 -16.06 6.01 -19.79
CA ILE A 389 -16.70 4.74 -19.42
C ILE A 389 -16.00 3.51 -20.06
N SER A 390 -15.09 3.74 -21.01
CA SER A 390 -14.28 2.75 -21.71
C SER A 390 -12.93 2.41 -21.05
N THR A 391 -12.53 3.04 -19.94
CA THR A 391 -11.15 2.98 -19.41
C THR A 391 -10.97 2.19 -18.10
N THR A 392 -11.62 1.04 -17.94
CA THR A 392 -11.30 0.10 -16.84
C THR A 392 -9.81 -0.21 -16.82
N GLU A 393 -9.20 -0.44 -17.99
CA GLU A 393 -7.77 -0.76 -18.14
C GLU A 393 -6.84 0.39 -17.75
N ALA A 394 -7.12 1.64 -18.14
CA ALA A 394 -6.24 2.76 -17.79
C ALA A 394 -6.31 3.11 -16.29
N PHE A 395 -7.50 3.03 -15.70
CA PHE A 395 -7.67 3.22 -14.26
C PHE A 395 -7.03 2.07 -13.45
N GLN A 396 -7.21 0.82 -13.91
CA GLN A 396 -6.54 -0.34 -13.32
C GLN A 396 -5.02 -0.21 -13.40
N LYS A 397 -4.47 0.17 -14.56
CA LYS A 397 -3.03 0.36 -14.76
C LYS A 397 -2.46 1.43 -13.84
N GLU A 398 -3.21 2.49 -13.55
CA GLU A 398 -2.78 3.51 -12.60
C GLU A 398 -2.83 3.03 -11.14
N ILE A 399 -3.82 2.20 -10.76
CA ILE A 399 -3.82 1.50 -9.47
C ILE A 399 -2.58 0.59 -9.36
N GLU A 400 -2.29 -0.20 -10.39
CA GLU A 400 -1.15 -1.12 -10.45
C GLU A 400 0.19 -0.37 -10.34
N ASN A 401 0.34 0.76 -11.03
CA ASN A 401 1.47 1.69 -10.87
C ASN A 401 1.60 2.17 -9.42
N VAL A 402 0.51 2.67 -8.82
CA VAL A 402 0.52 3.19 -7.44
C VAL A 402 0.92 2.09 -6.45
N VAL A 403 0.29 0.92 -6.54
CA VAL A 403 0.62 -0.27 -5.73
C VAL A 403 2.10 -0.62 -5.86
N PHE A 404 2.63 -0.67 -7.09
CA PHE A 404 4.05 -0.96 -7.33
C PHE A 404 4.98 0.08 -6.70
N THR A 405 4.63 1.38 -6.71
CA THR A 405 5.45 2.40 -6.01
C THR A 405 5.45 2.27 -4.49
N HIS A 406 4.48 1.56 -3.90
CA HIS A 406 4.38 1.31 -2.46
C HIS A 406 4.98 -0.04 -2.01
N LEU A 407 5.31 -0.95 -2.94
CA LEU A 407 6.09 -2.14 -2.65
C LEU A 407 7.51 -1.77 -2.17
N SER A 408 8.08 -2.55 -1.26
CA SER A 408 9.48 -2.39 -0.87
C SER A 408 10.41 -2.83 -2.02
N GLU A 409 11.68 -2.42 -1.99
CA GLU A 409 12.67 -2.89 -2.98
C GLU A 409 12.90 -4.41 -2.90
N GLU A 410 12.62 -5.03 -1.74
CA GLU A 410 12.64 -6.49 -1.56
C GLU A 410 11.47 -7.15 -2.30
N ASP A 411 10.26 -6.59 -2.17
CA ASP A 411 9.04 -7.09 -2.82
C ASP A 411 9.02 -6.87 -4.35
N LYS A 412 9.70 -5.83 -4.85
CA LYS A 412 9.81 -5.54 -6.29
C LYS A 412 10.69 -6.55 -7.05
N LEU A 413 11.52 -7.33 -6.34
CA LEU A 413 12.44 -8.33 -6.92
C LEU A 413 13.38 -7.81 -8.04
N GLY A 414 13.57 -6.49 -8.14
CA GLY A 414 14.38 -5.84 -9.17
C GLY A 414 13.66 -5.55 -10.50
N PHE A 415 12.36 -5.80 -10.61
CA PHE A 415 11.55 -5.44 -11.79
C PHE A 415 11.26 -3.93 -11.85
N GLN A 416 10.90 -3.41 -13.03
CA GLN A 416 10.66 -1.98 -13.26
C GLN A 416 9.17 -1.62 -13.35
N SER A 417 8.28 -2.61 -13.44
CA SER A 417 6.82 -2.39 -13.46
C SER A 417 6.04 -3.50 -12.75
N PHE A 418 4.78 -3.21 -12.41
CA PHE A 418 3.83 -4.20 -11.88
C PHE A 418 3.59 -5.33 -12.88
N ASP A 419 3.46 -4.98 -14.17
CA ASP A 419 3.27 -5.91 -15.28
C ASP A 419 4.40 -6.97 -15.32
N GLU A 420 5.67 -6.55 -15.26
CA GLU A 420 6.84 -7.44 -15.24
C GLU A 420 6.87 -8.39 -14.03
N LEU A 421 6.56 -7.87 -12.84
CA LEU A 421 6.52 -8.64 -11.60
C LEU A 421 5.43 -9.73 -11.68
N ILE A 422 4.22 -9.35 -12.11
CA ILE A 422 3.09 -10.27 -12.27
C ILE A 422 3.38 -11.33 -13.35
N GLU A 423 3.97 -10.94 -14.47
CA GLU A 423 4.37 -11.84 -15.55
C GLU A 423 5.39 -12.88 -15.07
N HIS A 424 6.40 -12.47 -14.31
CA HIS A 424 7.37 -13.39 -13.70
C HIS A 424 6.70 -14.42 -12.78
N HIS A 425 5.74 -14.01 -11.95
CA HIS A 425 4.99 -14.92 -11.08
C HIS A 425 4.05 -15.86 -11.86
N LYS A 426 3.42 -15.39 -12.96
CA LYS A 426 2.55 -16.20 -13.83
C LYS A 426 3.33 -17.20 -14.68
N GLN A 427 4.56 -16.88 -15.09
CA GLN A 427 5.33 -17.62 -16.08
C GLN A 427 5.42 -19.15 -15.82
N SER A 428 5.53 -19.58 -14.56
CA SER A 428 5.55 -21.02 -14.24
C SER A 428 4.22 -21.70 -14.52
N VAL A 429 3.11 -21.05 -14.16
CA VAL A 429 1.75 -21.56 -14.34
C VAL A 429 1.36 -21.52 -15.81
N GLU A 430 1.73 -20.48 -16.55
CA GLU A 430 1.43 -20.40 -17.99
C GLU A 430 2.18 -21.44 -18.82
N ARG A 431 3.42 -21.79 -18.45
CA ARG A 431 4.15 -22.92 -19.07
C ARG A 431 3.45 -24.25 -18.82
N GLU A 432 2.93 -24.46 -17.61
CA GLU A 432 2.16 -25.66 -17.27
C GLU A 432 0.84 -25.72 -18.05
N ILE A 433 0.07 -24.62 -18.09
CA ILE A 433 -1.15 -24.48 -18.89
C ILE A 433 -0.86 -24.77 -20.37
N LYS A 434 0.22 -24.24 -20.94
CA LYS A 434 0.58 -24.48 -22.33
C LYS A 434 0.89 -25.95 -22.62
N SER A 435 1.66 -26.62 -21.74
CA SER A 435 1.95 -28.05 -21.84
C SER A 435 0.67 -28.92 -21.75
N LEU A 436 -0.27 -28.54 -20.87
CA LEU A 436 -1.58 -29.20 -20.77
C LEU A 436 -2.43 -29.00 -22.03
N ILE A 437 -2.41 -27.81 -22.64
CA ILE A 437 -3.10 -27.51 -23.91
C ILE A 437 -2.51 -28.35 -25.06
N GLU A 438 -1.19 -28.46 -25.16
CA GLU A 438 -0.50 -29.28 -26.17
C GLU A 438 -0.87 -30.77 -26.00
N THR A 439 -0.81 -31.28 -24.75
CA THR A 439 -1.21 -32.66 -24.42
C THR A 439 -2.69 -32.94 -24.76
N LEU A 440 -3.58 -32.00 -24.46
CA LEU A 440 -5.02 -32.10 -24.76
C LEU A 440 -5.30 -32.05 -26.27
N SER A 441 -4.55 -31.25 -27.02
CA SER A 441 -4.60 -31.21 -28.49
C SER A 441 -4.21 -32.56 -29.10
N ASP A 442 -3.13 -33.18 -28.62
CA ASP A 442 -2.69 -34.49 -29.10
C ASP A 442 -3.67 -35.62 -28.76
N LEU A 443 -4.24 -35.61 -27.56
CA LEU A 443 -5.32 -36.54 -27.18
C LEU A 443 -6.55 -36.38 -28.10
N ASN A 444 -6.98 -35.15 -28.36
CA ASN A 444 -8.09 -34.88 -29.28
C ASN A 444 -7.79 -35.36 -30.71
N ASN A 445 -6.56 -35.15 -31.20
CA ASN A 445 -6.11 -35.67 -32.50
C ASN A 445 -6.11 -37.20 -32.57
N GLN A 446 -5.80 -37.89 -31.46
CA GLN A 446 -5.91 -39.35 -31.37
C GLN A 446 -7.37 -39.81 -31.38
N ILE A 447 -8.25 -39.15 -30.62
CA ILE A 447 -9.70 -39.44 -30.61
C ILE A 447 -10.28 -39.29 -32.02
N ILE A 448 -10.02 -38.19 -32.72
CA ILE A 448 -10.50 -37.96 -34.10
C ILE A 448 -10.00 -39.06 -35.07
N LYS A 449 -8.75 -39.53 -34.91
CA LYS A 449 -8.22 -40.65 -35.71
C LYS A 449 -8.92 -41.98 -35.41
N LEU A 450 -9.29 -42.23 -34.16
CA LEU A 450 -10.02 -43.44 -33.75
C LEU A 450 -11.49 -43.39 -34.17
N GLU A 451 -12.18 -42.27 -34.03
CA GLU A 451 -13.55 -42.06 -34.53
C GLU A 451 -13.65 -42.25 -36.04
N LYS A 452 -12.69 -41.73 -36.81
CA LYS A 452 -12.59 -42.00 -38.27
C LYS A 452 -12.47 -43.49 -38.58
N LYS A 453 -11.73 -44.26 -37.78
CA LYS A 453 -11.60 -45.72 -37.92
C LYS A 453 -12.86 -46.47 -37.47
N LEU A 454 -13.63 -45.92 -36.53
CA LEU A 454 -14.89 -46.48 -36.05
C LEU A 454 -16.02 -46.34 -37.08
N ASN A 455 -15.92 -45.38 -38.00
CA ASN A 455 -16.93 -45.08 -39.00
C ASN A 455 -17.19 -46.31 -39.91
N PRO A 456 -18.45 -46.77 -40.04
CA PRO A 456 -18.80 -47.91 -40.92
C PRO A 456 -18.33 -47.74 -42.37
N ASN A 457 -18.29 -46.52 -42.89
CA ASN A 457 -17.82 -46.23 -44.24
C ASN A 457 -16.31 -46.49 -44.40
N TYR A 458 -15.50 -46.23 -43.36
CA TYR A 458 -14.07 -46.55 -43.39
C TYR A 458 -13.83 -48.07 -43.41
N LYS A 459 -14.62 -48.82 -42.63
CA LYS A 459 -14.61 -50.29 -42.70
C LYS A 459 -15.03 -50.80 -44.08
N ALA A 460 -16.07 -50.23 -44.68
CA ALA A 460 -16.52 -50.58 -46.02
C ALA A 460 -15.48 -50.21 -47.10
N GLU A 461 -14.77 -49.08 -46.96
CA GLU A 461 -13.68 -48.68 -47.86
C GLU A 461 -12.51 -49.67 -47.80
N ILE A 462 -12.08 -50.07 -46.60
CA ILE A 462 -11.04 -51.08 -46.41
C ILE A 462 -11.48 -52.44 -46.97
N GLN A 463 -12.74 -52.85 -46.77
CA GLN A 463 -13.29 -54.08 -47.35
C GLN A 463 -13.36 -54.03 -48.88
N ASN A 464 -13.70 -52.87 -49.47
CA ASN A 464 -13.69 -52.70 -50.92
C ASN A 464 -12.27 -52.70 -51.49
N LYS A 465 -11.30 -52.09 -50.80
CA LYS A 465 -9.86 -52.16 -51.17
C LYS A 465 -9.31 -53.59 -51.07
N LEU A 466 -9.71 -54.35 -50.04
CA LEU A 466 -9.38 -55.77 -49.92
C LEU A 466 -9.96 -56.54 -51.10
N LYS A 467 -11.26 -56.39 -51.37
CA LYS A 467 -11.95 -57.05 -52.49
C LYS A 467 -11.37 -56.67 -53.86
N GLN A 468 -10.91 -55.43 -54.02
CA GLN A 468 -10.18 -55.01 -55.22
C GLN A 468 -8.84 -55.75 -55.35
N LYS A 469 -8.06 -55.86 -54.26
CA LYS A 469 -6.79 -56.60 -54.25
C LYS A 469 -6.98 -58.10 -54.42
N GLU A 470 -8.04 -58.68 -53.87
CA GLU A 470 -8.45 -60.07 -54.12
C GLU A 470 -8.87 -60.27 -55.58
N SER A 471 -9.55 -59.29 -56.20
CA SER A 471 -9.89 -59.32 -57.63
C SER A 471 -8.68 -59.13 -58.54
N GLU A 472 -7.69 -58.33 -58.16
CA GLU A 472 -6.39 -58.24 -58.84
C GLU A 472 -5.62 -59.57 -58.73
N LEU A 473 -5.66 -60.22 -57.56
CA LEU A 473 -5.07 -61.54 -57.33
C LEU A 473 -5.80 -62.65 -58.11
N GLN A 474 -7.12 -62.58 -58.27
CA GLN A 474 -7.89 -63.49 -59.13
C GLN A 474 -7.71 -63.19 -60.63
N ALA A 475 -7.40 -61.95 -61.01
CA ALA A 475 -7.08 -61.60 -62.40
C ALA A 475 -5.70 -62.14 -62.84
N LEU A 476 -4.82 -62.48 -61.89
CA LEU A 476 -3.64 -63.31 -62.09
C LEU A 476 -4.03 -64.79 -62.26
N VAL A 477 -4.81 -65.08 -63.31
CA VAL A 477 -5.04 -66.45 -63.78
C VAL A 477 -3.76 -66.94 -64.46
N GLU A 478 -3.28 -68.14 -64.08
CA GLU A 478 -2.15 -68.79 -64.74
C GLU A 478 -2.40 -68.91 -66.26
N PRO A 479 -1.41 -68.61 -67.13
CA PRO A 479 -1.60 -68.65 -68.57
C PRO A 479 -1.93 -70.06 -69.06
N ILE A 480 -3.00 -70.14 -69.86
CA ILE A 480 -3.54 -71.38 -70.45
C ILE A 480 -2.46 -72.09 -71.29
N GLN A 481 -2.32 -73.41 -71.12
CA GLN A 481 -1.51 -74.24 -72.02
C GLN A 481 -2.07 -74.19 -73.45
N ILE A 482 -1.30 -73.64 -74.40
CA ILE A 482 -1.60 -73.69 -75.83
C ILE A 482 -0.78 -74.81 -76.48
N LYS A 483 -1.42 -75.66 -77.29
CA LYS A 483 -0.78 -76.75 -78.06
C LYS A 483 -0.85 -76.50 -79.57
N ASN A 484 0.29 -76.77 -80.23
CA ASN A 484 0.44 -77.21 -81.64
C ASN A 484 0.05 -76.19 -82.73
N PRO A 485 0.50 -76.34 -84.01
CA PRO A 485 1.28 -77.44 -84.64
C PRO A 485 2.65 -76.95 -85.21
N THR A 486 3.47 -77.66 -86.05
CA THR A 486 3.40 -78.97 -86.75
C THR A 486 4.83 -79.54 -87.01
N GLU A 487 4.91 -80.81 -87.47
CA GLU A 487 5.88 -81.39 -88.44
C GLU A 487 7.39 -81.02 -88.42
N ASP A 488 8.20 -81.88 -87.78
CA ASP A 488 9.32 -82.58 -88.47
C ASP A 488 9.75 -83.84 -87.67
N GLU A 489 9.95 -84.99 -88.32
CA GLU A 489 10.13 -86.30 -87.63
C GLU A 489 11.53 -86.53 -87.00
N VAL A 490 12.40 -85.50 -86.99
CA VAL A 490 13.84 -85.66 -86.66
C VAL A 490 14.21 -85.11 -85.26
N VAL A 491 13.38 -84.30 -84.61
CA VAL A 491 13.76 -83.53 -83.38
C VAL A 491 13.35 -84.24 -82.05
N SER A 492 12.80 -85.45 -82.13
CA SER A 492 12.22 -86.18 -80.98
C SER A 492 13.21 -86.48 -79.83
N ALA A 493 14.51 -86.60 -80.11
CA ALA A 493 15.51 -86.92 -79.08
C ALA A 493 16.06 -85.70 -78.32
N GLN A 494 16.19 -84.52 -78.96
CA GLN A 494 16.75 -83.32 -78.32
C GLN A 494 15.75 -82.64 -77.39
N ASN A 495 14.48 -82.59 -77.76
CA ASN A 495 13.44 -81.90 -76.99
C ASN A 495 13.24 -82.51 -75.59
N LYS A 496 13.52 -83.80 -75.39
CA LYS A 496 13.38 -84.45 -74.07
C LYS A 496 14.44 -83.96 -73.07
N LEU A 497 15.71 -83.87 -73.49
CA LEU A 497 16.79 -83.35 -72.65
C LEU A 497 16.56 -81.87 -72.29
N ILE A 498 16.09 -81.08 -73.25
CA ILE A 498 15.76 -79.67 -73.05
C ILE A 498 14.57 -79.52 -72.09
N LEU A 499 13.57 -80.40 -72.14
CA LEU A 499 12.45 -80.41 -71.19
C LEU A 499 12.89 -80.76 -69.76
N ASP A 500 13.70 -81.80 -69.59
CA ASP A 500 14.25 -82.19 -68.27
C ASP A 500 15.14 -81.06 -67.69
N GLU A 501 15.90 -80.37 -68.53
CA GLU A 501 16.72 -79.21 -68.13
C GLU A 501 15.87 -77.97 -67.80
N ILE A 502 14.77 -77.73 -68.52
CA ILE A 502 13.77 -76.69 -68.20
C ILE A 502 13.07 -76.98 -66.86
N GLU A 503 12.70 -78.23 -66.56
CA GLU A 503 12.12 -78.56 -65.25
C GLU A 503 13.13 -78.38 -64.11
N ARG A 504 14.40 -78.76 -64.31
CA ARG A 504 15.45 -78.50 -63.33
C ARG A 504 15.66 -77.01 -63.10
N LEU A 505 15.74 -76.22 -64.18
CA LEU A 505 15.87 -74.76 -64.11
C LEU A 505 14.66 -74.12 -63.43
N LYS A 506 13.43 -74.59 -63.66
CA LYS A 506 12.25 -74.12 -62.92
C LYS A 506 12.33 -74.42 -61.42
N SER A 507 12.75 -75.64 -61.04
CA SER A 507 12.95 -75.99 -59.63
C SER A 507 14.04 -75.16 -58.96
N ASP A 508 15.11 -74.85 -59.70
CA ASP A 508 16.19 -74.00 -59.20
C ASP A 508 15.77 -72.52 -59.12
N ILE A 509 14.94 -72.02 -60.05
CA ILE A 509 14.28 -70.70 -59.97
C ILE A 509 13.37 -70.61 -58.74
N GLU A 510 12.47 -71.57 -58.50
CA GLU A 510 11.60 -71.55 -57.29
C GLU A 510 12.40 -71.50 -55.97
N LYS A 511 13.55 -72.20 -55.91
CA LYS A 511 14.44 -72.16 -54.74
C LYS A 511 15.09 -70.79 -54.59
N ILE A 512 15.54 -70.18 -55.68
CA ILE A 512 16.12 -68.84 -55.70
C ILE A 512 15.07 -67.80 -55.29
N GLU A 513 13.86 -67.84 -55.85
CA GLU A 513 12.74 -66.94 -55.51
C GLU A 513 12.35 -67.03 -54.03
N ARG A 514 12.24 -68.26 -53.47
CA ARG A 514 12.02 -68.44 -52.03
C ARG A 514 13.17 -67.88 -51.20
N SER A 515 14.42 -68.06 -51.64
CA SER A 515 15.59 -67.52 -50.93
C SER A 515 15.65 -65.99 -50.98
N ILE A 516 15.26 -65.38 -52.11
CA ILE A 516 15.14 -63.92 -52.25
C ILE A 516 14.07 -63.42 -51.29
N SER A 517 12.87 -64.00 -51.31
CA SER A 517 11.75 -63.57 -50.46
C SER A 517 12.09 -63.63 -48.95
N VAL A 518 12.77 -64.69 -48.49
CA VAL A 518 13.25 -64.77 -47.09
C VAL A 518 14.30 -63.68 -46.79
N LYS A 519 15.22 -63.40 -47.71
CA LYS A 519 16.24 -62.36 -47.53
C LYS A 519 15.66 -60.95 -47.60
N GLU A 520 14.62 -60.71 -48.39
CA GLU A 520 13.88 -59.44 -48.40
C GLU A 520 13.11 -59.21 -47.09
N GLN A 521 12.50 -60.25 -46.51
CA GLN A 521 11.88 -60.15 -45.18
C GLN A 521 12.92 -59.83 -44.09
N GLU A 522 14.08 -60.49 -44.13
CA GLU A 522 15.22 -60.22 -43.23
C GLU A 522 15.74 -58.77 -43.40
N LYS A 523 15.88 -58.30 -44.65
CA LYS A 523 16.27 -56.92 -44.97
C LYS A 523 15.30 -55.90 -44.37
N ASN A 524 13.99 -56.13 -44.53
CA ASN A 524 12.95 -55.23 -44.05
C ASN A 524 12.87 -55.20 -42.51
N GLY A 525 13.05 -56.35 -41.85
CA GLY A 525 13.17 -56.42 -40.39
C GLY A 525 14.38 -55.63 -39.87
N LEU A 526 15.56 -55.82 -40.48
CA LEU A 526 16.78 -55.08 -40.11
C LEU A 526 16.65 -53.57 -40.36
N LEU A 527 15.91 -53.14 -41.39
CA LEU A 527 15.63 -51.72 -41.64
C LEU A 527 14.70 -51.11 -40.58
N MET A 528 13.73 -51.87 -40.07
CA MET A 528 12.87 -51.45 -38.95
C MET A 528 13.68 -51.35 -37.65
N ASP A 529 14.43 -52.41 -37.29
CA ASP A 529 15.34 -52.41 -36.14
C ASP A 529 16.27 -51.18 -36.14
N LEU A 530 16.88 -50.88 -37.29
CA LEU A 530 17.81 -49.74 -37.43
C LEU A 530 17.12 -48.39 -37.37
N ARG A 531 15.85 -48.29 -37.80
CA ARG A 531 15.07 -47.07 -37.62
C ARG A 531 14.81 -46.83 -36.14
N ASP A 532 14.23 -47.82 -35.47
CA ASP A 532 13.81 -47.71 -34.07
C ASP A 532 14.99 -47.40 -33.14
N LEU A 533 16.14 -48.06 -33.36
CA LEU A 533 17.37 -47.80 -32.61
C LEU A 533 17.98 -46.40 -32.89
N LYS A 534 17.81 -45.86 -34.10
CA LYS A 534 18.26 -44.48 -34.45
C LYS A 534 17.32 -43.42 -33.90
N GLU A 535 16.02 -43.69 -33.88
CA GLU A 535 14.98 -42.83 -33.31
C GLU A 535 15.19 -42.73 -31.78
N LEU A 536 15.30 -43.87 -31.10
CA LEU A 536 15.65 -43.95 -29.67
C LEU A 536 16.97 -43.25 -29.32
N LYS A 537 18.01 -43.39 -30.16
CA LYS A 537 19.28 -42.68 -29.95
C LYS A 537 19.07 -41.16 -29.98
N LYS A 538 18.36 -40.64 -30.97
CA LYS A 538 18.08 -39.20 -31.11
C LYS A 538 17.24 -38.66 -29.95
N GLU A 539 16.26 -39.41 -29.46
CA GLU A 539 15.45 -39.01 -28.30
C GLU A 539 16.31 -38.87 -27.03
N ILE A 540 17.22 -39.82 -26.79
CA ILE A 540 18.14 -39.77 -25.65
C ILE A 540 19.13 -38.60 -25.80
N GLU A 541 19.68 -38.38 -26.99
CA GLU A 541 20.57 -37.25 -27.30
C GLU A 541 19.86 -35.90 -27.07
N PHE A 542 18.61 -35.76 -27.53
CA PHE A 542 17.80 -34.55 -27.31
C PHE A 542 17.54 -34.30 -25.81
N LYS A 543 17.20 -35.34 -25.04
CA LYS A 543 16.99 -35.21 -23.58
C LYS A 543 18.26 -34.83 -22.83
N ILE A 544 19.44 -35.24 -23.30
CA ILE A 544 20.72 -34.81 -22.73
C ILE A 544 20.96 -33.31 -22.97
N GLU A 545 20.68 -32.80 -24.18
CA GLU A 545 20.82 -31.37 -24.49
C GLU A 545 19.80 -30.50 -23.73
N GLU A 546 18.56 -30.96 -23.57
CA GLU A 546 17.55 -30.28 -22.74
C GLU A 546 18.02 -30.11 -21.29
N ILE A 547 18.63 -31.15 -20.72
CA ILE A 547 19.20 -31.13 -19.35
C ILE A 547 20.42 -30.20 -19.26
N LYS A 548 21.29 -30.16 -20.29
CA LYS A 548 22.41 -29.20 -20.35
C LYS A 548 21.91 -27.75 -20.37
N SER A 549 20.97 -27.43 -21.25
CA SER A 549 20.37 -26.10 -21.36
C SER A 549 19.71 -25.66 -20.05
N PHE A 550 18.98 -26.57 -19.39
CA PHE A 550 18.42 -26.31 -18.06
C PHE A 550 19.50 -26.00 -17.00
N LYS A 551 20.61 -26.73 -17.02
CA LYS A 551 21.75 -26.49 -16.11
C LYS A 551 22.40 -25.12 -16.36
N GLU A 552 22.64 -24.76 -17.62
CA GLU A 552 23.22 -23.45 -17.99
C GLU A 552 22.33 -22.29 -17.55
N GLN A 553 21.02 -22.35 -17.83
CA GLN A 553 20.04 -21.32 -17.44
C GLN A 553 19.94 -21.09 -15.93
N ARG A 554 20.33 -22.07 -15.11
CA ARG A 554 20.25 -22.01 -13.64
C ARG A 554 21.61 -21.89 -12.95
N ASN A 555 22.72 -21.94 -13.68
CA ASN A 555 24.07 -21.95 -13.12
C ASN A 555 24.36 -20.71 -12.26
N LEU A 556 23.95 -19.51 -12.71
CA LEU A 556 24.10 -18.25 -11.97
C LEU A 556 23.41 -18.26 -10.59
N ILE A 557 22.29 -18.98 -10.45
CA ILE A 557 21.57 -19.11 -9.16
C ILE A 557 22.32 -20.08 -8.25
N VAL A 558 22.80 -21.19 -8.80
CA VAL A 558 23.46 -22.26 -8.06
C VAL A 558 24.85 -21.82 -7.56
N GLU A 559 25.63 -21.10 -8.38
CA GLU A 559 26.89 -20.47 -7.98
C GLU A 559 26.68 -19.40 -6.89
N LYS A 560 25.64 -18.57 -6.99
CA LYS A 560 25.33 -17.50 -6.01
C LYS A 560 25.19 -18.03 -4.57
N TYR A 561 24.71 -19.26 -4.40
CA TYR A 561 24.53 -19.91 -3.09
C TYR A 561 25.61 -20.96 -2.77
N GLY A 562 26.67 -21.05 -3.57
CA GLY A 562 27.80 -21.96 -3.32
C GLY A 562 27.43 -23.45 -3.43
N LEU A 563 26.37 -23.78 -4.18
CA LEU A 563 25.91 -25.16 -4.38
C LEU A 563 26.57 -25.77 -5.62
N ASP A 564 26.82 -27.08 -5.61
CA ASP A 564 27.23 -27.80 -6.83
C ASP A 564 26.00 -28.38 -7.54
N PHE A 565 25.74 -27.93 -8.76
CA PHE A 565 24.66 -28.47 -9.58
C PHE A 565 24.78 -29.99 -9.77
N ASN A 566 26.00 -30.52 -9.90
CA ASN A 566 26.23 -31.96 -10.10
C ASN A 566 25.97 -32.79 -8.83
N ALA A 567 25.95 -32.16 -7.65
CA ALA A 567 25.52 -32.79 -6.41
C ALA A 567 23.98 -32.78 -6.26
N LEU A 568 23.30 -31.77 -6.83
CA LEU A 568 21.85 -31.65 -6.83
C LEU A 568 21.17 -32.53 -7.89
N PHE A 569 21.74 -32.58 -9.10
CA PHE A 569 21.17 -33.32 -10.23
C PHE A 569 22.27 -33.82 -11.18
N ASN A 570 22.41 -35.14 -11.32
CA ASN A 570 23.45 -35.77 -12.12
C ASN A 570 22.87 -36.88 -13.00
N VAL A 571 22.99 -36.72 -14.31
CA VAL A 571 22.54 -37.71 -15.31
C VAL A 571 23.74 -38.22 -16.09
N LYS A 572 23.99 -39.53 -16.01
CA LYS A 572 25.02 -40.22 -16.79
C LYS A 572 24.37 -41.07 -17.87
N SER A 573 24.45 -40.61 -19.11
CA SER A 573 24.05 -41.37 -20.30
C SER A 573 25.23 -42.22 -20.82
N ASN A 574 25.00 -43.51 -21.06
CA ASN A 574 25.94 -44.35 -21.82
C ASN A 574 25.26 -44.87 -23.10
N LEU A 575 25.71 -44.37 -24.25
CA LEU A 575 25.22 -44.76 -25.59
C LEU A 575 26.11 -45.82 -26.26
N GLU A 576 27.19 -46.27 -25.61
CA GLU A 576 28.19 -47.19 -26.19
C GLU A 576 27.57 -48.52 -26.61
N SER A 577 26.80 -49.16 -25.73
CA SER A 577 26.07 -50.40 -26.03
C SER A 577 25.08 -50.25 -27.20
N LEU A 578 24.44 -49.08 -27.33
CA LEU A 578 23.50 -48.78 -28.41
C LEU A 578 24.22 -48.57 -29.75
N ASN A 579 25.34 -47.85 -29.74
CA ASN A 579 26.19 -47.65 -30.91
C ASN A 579 26.78 -48.98 -31.41
N ILE A 580 27.25 -49.86 -30.51
CA ILE A 580 27.74 -51.20 -30.87
C ILE A 580 26.63 -52.03 -31.54
N LEU A 581 25.40 -51.98 -31.01
CA LEU A 581 24.26 -52.70 -31.58
C LEU A 581 23.87 -52.16 -32.96
N LEU A 582 23.85 -50.83 -33.14
CA LEU A 582 23.63 -50.18 -34.43
C LEU A 582 24.65 -50.63 -35.47
N ILE A 583 25.95 -50.54 -35.16
CA ILE A 583 27.04 -50.96 -36.08
C ILE A 583 26.90 -52.44 -36.47
N LYS A 584 26.55 -53.31 -35.50
CA LYS A 584 26.31 -54.73 -35.76
C LYS A 584 25.15 -54.94 -36.74
N LYS A 585 24.02 -54.26 -36.51
CA LYS A 585 22.81 -54.34 -37.34
C LYS A 585 23.00 -53.74 -38.73
N GLU A 586 23.77 -52.67 -38.87
CA GLU A 586 24.17 -52.11 -40.18
C GLU A 586 25.08 -53.08 -40.95
N GLY A 587 26.00 -53.76 -40.26
CA GLY A 587 26.83 -54.82 -40.84
C GLY A 587 26.06 -56.07 -41.26
N GLU A 588 25.02 -56.46 -40.50
CA GLU A 588 24.08 -57.52 -40.87
C GLU A 588 23.27 -57.13 -42.11
N LEU A 589 22.68 -55.92 -42.12
CA LEU A 589 21.92 -55.40 -43.26
C LEU A 589 22.76 -55.33 -44.54
N ARG A 590 24.02 -54.89 -44.44
CA ARG A 590 24.93 -54.82 -45.59
C ARG A 590 25.15 -56.21 -46.21
N LYS A 591 25.39 -57.24 -45.40
CA LYS A 591 25.55 -58.62 -45.89
C LYS A 591 24.29 -59.14 -46.57
N VAL A 592 23.11 -58.84 -46.02
CA VAL A 592 21.82 -59.23 -46.64
C VAL A 592 21.62 -58.54 -47.99
N LYS A 593 21.98 -57.25 -48.12
CA LYS A 593 21.96 -56.52 -49.40
C LYS A 593 22.94 -57.09 -50.44
N GLU A 594 24.17 -57.37 -50.03
CA GLU A 594 25.20 -57.99 -50.89
C GLU A 594 24.73 -59.37 -51.41
N ILE A 595 24.04 -60.17 -50.58
CA ILE A 595 23.44 -61.46 -50.99
C ILE A 595 22.26 -61.29 -51.96
N LEU A 596 21.49 -60.21 -51.85
CA LEU A 596 20.39 -59.87 -52.76
C LEU A 596 20.86 -59.24 -54.09
N GLY A 597 22.15 -59.02 -54.27
CA GLY A 597 22.69 -58.36 -55.48
C GLY A 597 22.40 -56.86 -55.55
N GLU A 598 21.99 -56.23 -54.44
CA GLU A 598 21.87 -54.78 -54.35
C GLU A 598 23.28 -54.17 -54.31
N GLU A 599 23.65 -53.38 -55.32
CA GLU A 599 24.88 -52.57 -55.23
C GLU A 599 24.85 -51.71 -53.97
N VAL A 600 25.96 -51.68 -53.24
CA VAL A 600 26.12 -50.88 -52.02
C VAL A 600 26.25 -49.42 -52.40
N SER A 601 25.13 -48.82 -52.77
CA SER A 601 24.99 -47.38 -53.02
C SER A 601 25.48 -46.62 -51.80
N VAL A 602 26.51 -45.79 -52.01
CA VAL A 602 26.99 -44.83 -51.02
C VAL A 602 25.88 -43.81 -50.86
N VAL A 603 25.13 -43.93 -49.77
CA VAL A 603 23.97 -43.08 -49.46
C VAL A 603 24.43 -41.62 -49.47
N PRO A 604 23.86 -40.74 -50.32
CA PRO A 604 24.13 -39.32 -50.24
C PRO A 604 23.61 -38.78 -48.91
N GLU A 605 24.42 -38.01 -48.19
CA GLU A 605 23.96 -37.27 -47.02
C GLU A 605 22.85 -36.30 -47.45
N PHE A 606 21.62 -36.58 -47.01
CA PHE A 606 20.51 -35.65 -47.12
C PHE A 606 20.06 -35.22 -45.74
N ILE A 607 19.97 -33.89 -45.60
CA ILE A 607 19.48 -33.12 -44.44
C ILE A 607 20.51 -32.96 -43.31
N SER A 608 21.29 -31.89 -43.46
CA SER A 608 21.77 -31.02 -42.38
C SER A 608 20.60 -30.34 -41.67
#